data_AF-A0A4P9Z6T8-F1
#
_entry.id   AF-A0A4P9Z6T8-F1
#
_cell.length_a   1.000
_cell.length_b   1.000
_cell.length_c   1.000
_cell.angle_alpha   90.00
_cell.angle_beta   90.00
_cell.angle_gamma   90.00
#
_symmetry.space_group_name_H-M   'P 1'
#
loop_
_entity.id
_entity.type
_entity.pdbx_description
1 polymer ?
#
loop_
_entity_poly.entity_id
_entity_poly.type
_entity_poly.pdbx_seq_one_letter_code
_entity_poly.pdbx_strand_id
1 'polypeptide(L)'
;MQSPPPTDSHLHQRSSSLRSIANRRDHPTEAVGEFSTLWDFLKAELTTSENDATAELKRERVTNFIHVPQEIEKLFTFGYFICLDSFMHVFTILPMRVLLAMRHFIAYILGLTSQLKAAHKVDLIKALLVLNCCIALQLVDASRLYHGVRGQSLIKLYVIYNMLEIFDKLFCSFGQDILDSFFYKIGGSDDHAQGGSSASRTKHLHPISHFIIASIYMFMHSMILFYQLVTLNVAINSYHNSLLTMLLSNQFVEIKSNVFKRFEKENLFQLTCADIVERFQLTVFLVIIAIRNVVELSGTTMSSSLPASFFPLLPTGSIFLYNVLTPVILVFGCEMLVDWLKHAFITKFNHIRPTVYQRYAEILSRDLVVGADAGAAQPSGQATRWRFIDHSPVVARRMGLATLPLGCLVGAM
;
A
#
# COMPACT_ATOMS: atom_id res chain seq x y z
N MET A 1 49.01 -24.27 36.97
CA MET A 1 47.99 -23.22 37.18
C MET A 1 47.27 -23.01 35.86
N GLN A 2 46.18 -23.75 35.66
CA GLN A 2 45.29 -23.62 34.50
C GLN A 2 44.01 -22.96 34.98
N SER A 3 43.70 -21.79 34.44
CA SER A 3 42.40 -21.13 34.54
C SER A 3 41.45 -21.71 33.48
N PRO A 4 40.19 -22.02 33.81
CA PRO A 4 39.23 -22.53 32.82
C PRO A 4 38.63 -21.38 31.98
N PRO A 5 38.32 -21.61 30.70
CA PRO A 5 37.52 -20.71 29.87
C PRO A 5 36.01 -21.06 29.94
N PRO A 6 35.12 -20.21 29.41
CA PRO A 6 33.75 -20.05 29.90
C PRO A 6 32.75 -21.07 29.32
N THR A 7 31.65 -21.22 30.05
CA THR A 7 30.56 -22.18 29.88
C THR A 7 29.64 -21.84 28.70
N ASP A 8 29.68 -22.65 27.63
CA ASP A 8 28.70 -22.64 26.54
C ASP A 8 27.40 -23.35 26.97
N SER A 9 26.54 -22.64 27.70
CA SER A 9 25.25 -23.16 28.18
C SER A 9 24.12 -23.12 27.13
N HIS A 10 24.31 -22.46 25.98
CA HIS A 10 23.24 -22.28 24.98
C HIS A 10 23.26 -23.27 23.81
N LEU A 11 24.37 -23.99 23.57
CA LEU A 11 24.45 -25.02 22.51
C LEU A 11 23.99 -26.41 22.98
N HIS A 12 24.02 -26.69 24.28
CA HIS A 12 23.58 -27.97 24.84
C HIS A 12 22.05 -28.12 24.95
N GLN A 13 21.30 -27.03 24.94
CA GLN A 13 19.83 -27.08 25.03
C GLN A 13 19.16 -27.33 23.67
N ARG A 14 19.83 -27.03 22.56
CA ARG A 14 19.31 -27.29 21.20
C ARG A 14 19.66 -28.71 20.70
N SER A 15 20.76 -29.28 21.20
CA SER A 15 21.16 -30.67 20.88
C SER A 15 20.38 -31.71 21.70
N SER A 16 19.88 -31.35 22.89
CA SER A 16 18.97 -32.20 23.67
C SER A 16 17.56 -32.27 23.07
N SER A 17 17.04 -31.17 22.50
CA SER A 17 15.74 -31.17 21.81
C SER A 17 15.77 -31.91 20.46
N LEU A 18 16.91 -31.90 19.75
CA LEU A 18 17.06 -32.68 18.51
C LEU A 18 17.32 -34.16 18.79
N ARG A 19 17.98 -34.52 19.91
CA ARG A 19 18.07 -35.92 20.36
C ARG A 19 16.74 -36.48 20.88
N SER A 20 15.89 -35.65 21.50
CA SER A 20 14.54 -36.11 21.91
C SER A 20 13.59 -36.30 20.73
N ILE A 21 13.87 -35.71 19.57
CA ILE A 21 13.11 -35.93 18.32
C ILE A 21 13.72 -37.06 17.48
N ALA A 22 15.05 -37.25 17.52
CA ALA A 22 15.72 -38.32 16.78
C ALA A 22 15.55 -39.71 17.40
N ASN A 23 15.28 -39.81 18.72
CA ASN A 23 15.03 -41.08 19.41
C ASN A 23 13.54 -41.51 19.40
N ARG A 24 12.71 -40.88 18.57
CA ARG A 24 11.27 -41.20 18.40
C ARG A 24 10.98 -41.85 17.05
N ARG A 25 11.93 -42.63 16.54
CA ARG A 25 11.71 -43.62 15.47
C ARG A 25 11.74 -45.03 16.07
N ASP A 26 10.85 -45.27 17.03
CA ASP A 26 10.40 -46.63 17.24
C ASP A 26 9.32 -46.88 16.19
N HIS A 27 9.63 -47.79 15.27
CA HIS A 27 8.63 -48.43 14.42
C HIS A 27 7.52 -49.00 15.31
N PRO A 28 6.24 -48.63 15.12
CA PRO A 28 5.17 -49.49 15.60
C PRO A 28 5.04 -50.63 14.59
N THR A 29 5.95 -51.60 14.65
CA THR A 29 5.67 -52.97 14.19
C THR A 29 5.02 -53.71 15.34
N GLU A 30 3.78 -53.33 15.71
CA GLU A 30 2.93 -54.17 16.54
C GLU A 30 1.49 -54.14 16.01
N ALA A 31 1.10 -55.32 15.53
CA ALA A 31 -0.25 -55.84 15.35
C ALA A 31 -1.27 -54.94 14.62
N VAL A 32 -1.49 -55.27 13.34
CA VAL A 32 -2.88 -55.30 12.82
C VAL A 32 -3.60 -56.38 13.64
N GLY A 33 -4.07 -56.02 14.83
CA GLY A 33 -4.95 -56.86 15.62
C GLY A 33 -6.29 -56.91 14.90
N GLU A 34 -6.69 -58.09 14.43
CA GLU A 34 -8.06 -58.34 14.03
C GLU A 34 -8.98 -57.94 15.20
N PHE A 35 -9.77 -56.88 15.01
CA PHE A 35 -10.81 -56.50 15.97
C PHE A 35 -11.85 -57.63 15.99
N SER A 36 -11.78 -58.50 16.98
CA SER A 36 -12.64 -59.68 17.08
C SER A 36 -14.06 -59.35 17.53
N THR A 37 -14.28 -58.20 18.17
CA THR A 37 -15.60 -57.72 18.53
C THR A 37 -15.77 -56.20 18.39
N LEU A 38 -17.00 -55.78 18.06
CA LEU A 38 -17.44 -54.38 18.02
C LEU A 38 -17.18 -53.65 19.35
N TRP A 39 -17.17 -54.39 20.46
CA TRP A 39 -16.90 -53.87 21.80
C TRP A 39 -15.44 -53.47 22.01
N ASP A 40 -14.48 -54.19 21.42
CA ASP A 40 -13.06 -53.82 21.50
C ASP A 40 -12.76 -52.59 20.65
N PHE A 41 -13.42 -52.48 19.48
CA PHE A 41 -13.41 -51.25 18.68
C PHE A 41 -14.05 -50.09 19.44
N LEU A 42 -15.24 -50.29 20.03
CA LEU A 42 -15.95 -49.23 20.78
C LEU A 42 -15.17 -48.79 22.02
N LYS A 43 -14.54 -49.74 22.73
CA LYS A 43 -13.73 -49.46 23.92
C LYS A 43 -12.44 -48.76 23.55
N ALA A 44 -11.81 -49.11 22.42
CA ALA A 44 -10.67 -48.37 21.88
C ALA A 44 -11.08 -46.95 21.46
N GLU A 45 -12.23 -46.78 20.79
CA GLU A 45 -12.75 -45.48 20.38
C GLU A 45 -13.13 -44.60 21.60
N LEU A 46 -13.79 -45.18 22.61
CA LEU A 46 -14.19 -44.51 23.86
C LEU A 46 -13.02 -44.16 24.77
N THR A 47 -11.87 -44.83 24.64
CA THR A 47 -10.67 -44.59 25.46
C THR A 47 -9.59 -43.81 24.72
N THR A 48 -9.72 -43.64 23.40
CA THR A 48 -8.85 -42.75 22.64
C THR A 48 -9.16 -41.32 23.03
N SER A 49 -8.16 -40.61 23.57
CA SER A 49 -8.20 -39.15 23.73
C SER A 49 -8.12 -38.50 22.34
N GLU A 50 -9.16 -38.66 21.51
CA GLU A 50 -9.30 -37.93 20.24
C GLU A 50 -9.29 -36.41 20.46
N ASN A 51 -9.57 -35.97 21.69
CA ASN A 51 -9.56 -34.58 22.07
C ASN A 51 -8.16 -33.96 22.07
N ASP A 52 -7.08 -34.62 22.50
CA ASP A 52 -5.84 -33.86 22.72
C ASP A 52 -5.17 -33.39 21.42
N ALA A 53 -4.96 -34.28 20.44
CA ALA A 53 -4.31 -33.91 19.18
C ALA A 53 -5.21 -33.05 18.28
N THR A 54 -6.50 -33.38 18.17
CA THR A 54 -7.42 -32.59 17.35
C THR A 54 -7.78 -31.26 18.02
N ALA A 55 -7.89 -31.20 19.35
CA ALA A 55 -8.07 -29.94 20.07
C ALA A 55 -6.79 -29.12 20.09
N GLU A 56 -5.61 -29.72 20.12
CA GLU A 56 -4.35 -28.98 19.97
C GLU A 56 -4.22 -28.35 18.60
N LEU A 57 -4.56 -29.08 17.52
CA LEU A 57 -4.63 -28.51 16.16
C LEU A 57 -5.71 -27.43 16.03
N LYS A 58 -6.88 -27.59 16.66
CA LYS A 58 -7.95 -26.57 16.69
C LYS A 58 -7.49 -25.34 17.49
N ARG A 59 -6.81 -25.54 18.62
CA ARG A 59 -6.25 -24.48 19.47
C ARG A 59 -5.17 -23.71 18.73
N GLU A 60 -4.24 -24.40 18.08
CA GLU A 60 -3.19 -23.77 17.26
C GLU A 60 -3.80 -22.93 16.14
N ARG A 61 -4.88 -23.40 15.49
CA ARG A 61 -5.60 -22.60 14.47
C ARG A 61 -6.25 -21.34 15.03
N VAL A 62 -6.86 -21.42 16.22
CA VAL A 62 -7.47 -20.25 16.88
C VAL A 62 -6.39 -19.27 17.35
N THR A 63 -5.31 -19.76 17.94
CA THR A 63 -4.16 -18.94 18.34
C THR A 63 -3.53 -18.26 17.13
N ASN A 64 -3.34 -18.98 16.02
CA ASN A 64 -2.86 -18.40 14.76
C ASN A 64 -3.81 -17.31 14.25
N PHE A 65 -5.13 -17.54 14.29
CA PHE A 65 -6.14 -16.55 13.87
C PHE A 65 -6.05 -15.25 14.69
N ILE A 66 -5.82 -15.34 16.00
CA ILE A 66 -5.69 -14.18 16.90
C ILE A 66 -4.35 -13.45 16.71
N HIS A 67 -3.30 -14.15 16.28
CA HIS A 67 -1.99 -13.53 16.00
C HIS A 67 -1.91 -12.86 14.62
N VAL A 68 -2.81 -13.17 13.67
CA VAL A 68 -2.79 -12.54 12.33
C VAL A 68 -2.78 -11.01 12.38
N PRO A 69 -3.68 -10.32 13.14
CA PRO A 69 -3.67 -8.86 13.27
C PRO A 69 -2.32 -8.27 13.72
N GLN A 70 -1.60 -8.95 14.60
CA GLN A 70 -0.30 -8.46 15.07
C GLN A 70 0.79 -8.60 14.02
N GLU A 71 0.84 -9.73 13.31
CA GLU A 71 1.86 -9.96 12.28
C GLU A 71 1.61 -9.12 11.02
N ILE A 72 0.35 -8.90 10.66
CA ILE A 72 0.00 -8.03 9.53
C ILE A 72 0.27 -6.57 9.84
N GLU A 73 -0.01 -6.09 11.06
CA GLU A 73 0.18 -4.68 11.40
C GLU A 73 1.67 -4.27 11.37
N LYS A 74 2.58 -5.19 11.72
CA LYS A 74 4.03 -4.99 11.56
C LYS A 74 4.40 -4.74 10.10
N LEU A 75 3.87 -5.58 9.19
CA LEU A 75 4.08 -5.45 7.76
C LEU A 75 3.45 -4.16 7.21
N PHE A 76 2.23 -3.84 7.65
CA PHE A 76 1.51 -2.66 7.21
C PHE A 76 2.22 -1.38 7.64
N THR A 77 2.68 -1.32 8.89
CA THR A 77 3.47 -0.20 9.40
C THR A 77 4.75 -0.02 8.58
N PHE A 78 5.46 -1.11 8.28
CA PHE A 78 6.67 -1.05 7.46
C PHE A 78 6.38 -0.54 6.04
N GLY A 79 5.39 -1.11 5.36
CA GLY A 79 4.98 -0.68 4.03
C GLY A 79 4.44 0.76 4.00
N TYR A 80 3.73 1.19 5.05
CA TYR A 80 3.25 2.56 5.22
C TYR A 80 4.41 3.56 5.23
N PHE A 81 5.51 3.27 5.92
CA PHE A 81 6.70 4.14 5.92
C PHE A 81 7.36 4.20 4.54
N ILE A 82 7.37 3.11 3.76
CA ILE A 82 7.86 3.13 2.37
C ILE A 82 6.98 4.05 1.51
N CYS A 83 5.66 3.92 1.63
CA CYS A 83 4.72 4.80 0.92
C CYS A 83 4.90 6.26 1.33
N LEU A 84 5.05 6.53 2.62
CA LEU A 84 5.26 7.86 3.17
C LEU A 84 6.55 8.49 2.66
N ASP A 85 7.66 7.77 2.70
CA ASP A 85 8.95 8.25 2.21
C ASP A 85 8.89 8.57 0.70
N SER A 86 8.32 7.66 -0.10
CA SER A 86 8.11 7.87 -1.53
C SER A 86 7.20 9.07 -1.83
N PHE A 87 6.15 9.27 -1.04
CA PHE A 87 5.26 10.42 -1.14
C PHE A 87 5.97 11.72 -0.74
N MET A 88 6.71 11.73 0.37
CA MET A 88 7.50 12.88 0.82
C MET A 88 8.57 13.27 -0.19
N HIS A 89 9.17 12.31 -0.91
CA HIS A 89 10.12 12.58 -1.99
C HIS A 89 9.51 13.49 -3.07
N VAL A 90 8.20 13.40 -3.35
CA VAL A 90 7.50 14.28 -4.33
C VAL A 90 7.49 15.75 -3.88
N PHE A 91 7.43 16.02 -2.59
CA PHE A 91 7.35 17.39 -2.05
C PHE A 91 8.70 17.96 -1.60
N THR A 92 9.68 17.10 -1.32
CA THR A 92 10.98 17.51 -0.79
C THR A 92 12.06 17.45 -1.87
N ILE A 93 12.40 16.24 -2.32
CA ILE A 93 13.53 15.99 -3.20
C ILE A 93 13.24 16.41 -4.64
N LEU A 94 12.02 16.14 -5.14
CA LEU A 94 11.65 16.49 -6.51
C LEU A 94 11.76 18.01 -6.78
N PRO A 95 11.19 18.92 -5.95
CA PRO A 95 11.37 20.36 -6.15
C PRO A 95 12.83 20.80 -6.06
N MET A 96 13.60 20.26 -5.10
CA MET A 96 15.04 20.56 -4.98
C MET A 96 15.82 20.18 -6.25
N ARG A 97 15.56 18.99 -6.80
CA ARG A 97 16.17 18.53 -8.06
C ARG A 97 15.76 19.40 -9.25
N VAL A 98 14.51 19.84 -9.29
CA VAL A 98 13.99 20.74 -10.33
C VAL A 98 14.66 22.10 -10.24
N LEU A 99 14.85 22.68 -9.04
CA LEU A 99 15.57 23.94 -8.86
C LEU A 99 17.01 23.83 -9.37
N LEU A 100 17.70 22.73 -9.08
CA LEU A 100 19.04 22.47 -9.60
C LEU A 100 19.04 22.31 -11.12
N ALA A 101 18.09 21.56 -11.68
CA ALA A 101 17.94 21.39 -13.13
C ALA A 101 17.65 22.73 -13.83
N MET A 102 16.78 23.56 -13.25
CA MET A 102 16.47 24.90 -13.73
C MET A 102 17.70 25.81 -13.73
N ARG A 103 18.52 25.77 -12.68
CA ARG A 103 19.79 26.54 -12.64
C ARG A 103 20.72 26.16 -13.80
N HIS A 104 20.86 24.86 -14.10
CA HIS A 104 21.68 24.39 -15.22
C HIS A 104 21.05 24.73 -16.57
N PHE A 105 19.72 24.67 -16.68
CA PHE A 105 19.00 25.05 -17.90
C PHE A 105 19.15 26.53 -18.21
N ILE A 106 19.07 27.40 -17.20
CA ILE A 106 19.32 28.84 -17.35
C ILE A 106 20.77 29.10 -17.76
N ALA A 107 21.75 28.42 -17.14
CA ALA A 107 23.16 28.54 -17.52
C ALA A 107 23.42 28.06 -18.96
N TYR A 108 22.69 27.04 -19.42
CA TYR A 108 22.74 26.56 -20.81
C TYR A 108 22.16 27.61 -21.78
N ILE A 109 21.00 28.20 -21.46
CA ILE A 109 20.41 29.29 -22.28
C ILE A 109 21.33 30.51 -22.35
N LEU A 110 21.97 30.87 -21.23
CA LEU A 110 22.91 31.98 -21.15
C LEU A 110 24.29 31.67 -21.78
N GLY A 111 24.49 30.46 -22.32
CA GLY A 111 25.73 30.06 -22.98
C GLY A 111 26.92 29.78 -22.06
N LEU A 112 26.71 29.71 -20.74
CA LEU A 112 27.77 29.39 -19.77
C LEU A 112 28.11 27.89 -19.72
N THR A 113 27.22 27.01 -20.21
CA THR A 113 27.44 25.57 -20.24
C THR A 113 27.05 24.99 -21.61
N SER A 114 27.83 24.01 -22.10
CA SER A 114 27.65 23.48 -23.46
C SER A 114 26.63 22.34 -23.54
N GLN A 115 26.34 21.61 -22.45
CA GLN A 115 25.44 20.45 -22.48
C GLN A 115 24.64 20.27 -21.18
N LEU A 116 23.36 19.91 -21.33
CA LEU A 116 22.46 19.58 -20.23
C LEU A 116 22.40 18.05 -20.05
N LYS A 117 22.75 17.55 -18.86
CA LYS A 117 22.68 16.11 -18.56
C LYS A 117 21.25 15.58 -18.74
N ALA A 118 21.10 14.36 -19.26
CA ALA A 118 19.81 13.69 -19.45
C ALA A 118 18.95 13.64 -18.17
N ALA A 119 19.58 13.48 -17.00
CA ALA A 119 18.89 13.52 -15.71
C ALA A 119 18.16 14.86 -15.44
N HIS A 120 18.78 16.00 -15.78
CA HIS A 120 18.16 17.31 -15.62
C HIS A 120 17.00 17.52 -16.59
N LYS A 121 17.08 16.97 -17.81
CA LYS A 121 15.97 16.98 -18.79
C LYS A 121 14.75 16.23 -18.24
N VAL A 122 14.96 15.04 -17.68
CA VAL A 122 13.87 14.20 -17.14
C VAL A 122 13.22 14.86 -15.92
N ASP A 123 14.02 15.43 -15.02
CA ASP A 123 13.50 16.14 -13.83
C ASP A 123 12.67 17.37 -14.24
N LEU A 124 13.10 18.12 -15.27
CA LEU A 124 12.34 19.27 -15.78
C LEU A 124 11.02 18.84 -16.43
N ILE A 125 11.02 17.76 -17.22
CA ILE A 125 9.79 17.25 -17.83
C ILE A 125 8.83 16.68 -16.77
N LYS A 126 9.34 16.03 -15.73
CA LYS A 126 8.53 15.61 -14.56
C LYS A 126 7.87 16.81 -13.90
N ALA A 127 8.62 17.89 -13.65
CA ALA A 127 8.06 19.12 -13.11
C ALA A 127 7.00 19.73 -14.01
N LEU A 128 7.23 19.78 -15.33
CA LEU A 128 6.25 20.29 -16.28
C LEU A 128 4.95 19.48 -16.25
N LEU A 129 5.05 18.16 -16.16
CA LEU A 129 3.90 17.25 -16.08
C LEU A 129 3.08 17.48 -14.79
N VAL A 130 3.77 17.56 -13.64
CA VAL A 130 3.14 17.84 -12.33
C VAL A 130 2.50 19.22 -12.33
N LEU A 131 3.21 20.26 -12.77
CA LEU A 131 2.72 21.63 -12.81
C LEU A 131 1.47 21.78 -13.71
N ASN A 132 1.51 21.19 -14.92
CA ASN A 132 0.36 21.20 -15.82
C ASN A 132 -0.87 20.52 -15.17
N CYS A 133 -0.66 19.39 -14.50
CA CYS A 133 -1.72 18.69 -13.79
C CYS A 133 -2.28 19.51 -12.61
N CYS A 134 -1.44 20.13 -11.77
CA CYS A 134 -1.88 20.97 -10.66
C CYS A 134 -2.67 22.19 -11.16
N ILE A 135 -2.21 22.87 -12.21
CA ILE A 135 -2.94 24.00 -12.81
C ILE A 135 -4.29 23.52 -13.32
N ALA A 136 -4.34 22.40 -14.05
CA ALA A 136 -5.60 21.85 -14.56
C ALA A 136 -6.57 21.47 -13.44
N LEU A 137 -6.08 20.92 -12.31
CA LEU A 137 -6.90 20.61 -11.13
C LEU A 137 -7.43 21.86 -10.44
N GLN A 138 -6.63 22.94 -10.35
CA GLN A 138 -7.08 24.21 -9.75
C GLN A 138 -8.17 24.91 -10.57
N LEU A 139 -8.29 24.60 -11.86
CA LEU A 139 -9.39 25.07 -12.70
C LEU A 139 -10.71 24.33 -12.42
N VAL A 140 -10.67 23.23 -11.66
CA VAL A 140 -11.85 22.45 -11.33
C VAL A 140 -12.50 23.01 -10.05
N ASP A 141 -13.75 23.43 -10.16
CA ASP A 141 -14.52 23.95 -9.03
C ASP A 141 -14.87 22.84 -8.01
N ALA A 142 -14.07 22.73 -6.96
CA ALA A 142 -14.30 21.78 -5.86
C ALA A 142 -15.71 21.90 -5.26
N SER A 143 -16.23 23.12 -5.13
CA SER A 143 -17.57 23.37 -4.60
C SER A 143 -18.66 22.80 -5.50
N ARG A 144 -18.55 22.92 -6.83
CA ARG A 144 -19.56 22.37 -7.75
C ARG A 144 -19.61 20.85 -7.67
N LEU A 145 -18.43 20.22 -7.59
CA LEU A 145 -18.35 18.77 -7.45
C LEU A 145 -18.89 18.31 -6.11
N TYR A 146 -18.58 18.99 -5.01
CA TYR A 146 -19.15 18.70 -3.70
C TYR A 146 -20.68 18.76 -3.71
N HIS A 147 -21.27 19.84 -4.24
CA HIS A 147 -22.74 19.97 -4.30
C HIS A 147 -23.38 18.95 -5.26
N GLY A 148 -22.72 18.64 -6.38
CA GLY A 148 -23.18 17.63 -7.32
C GLY A 148 -23.22 16.22 -6.71
N VAL A 149 -22.21 15.87 -5.93
CA VAL A 149 -22.10 14.59 -5.22
C VAL A 149 -23.06 14.54 -4.03
N ARG A 150 -23.16 15.61 -3.24
CA ARG A 150 -24.09 15.72 -2.10
C ARG A 150 -25.56 15.59 -2.51
N GLY A 151 -25.92 16.00 -3.71
CA GLY A 151 -27.29 15.89 -4.25
C GLY A 151 -27.69 14.48 -4.69
N GLN A 152 -26.77 13.50 -4.69
CA GLN A 152 -27.07 12.12 -5.10
C GLN A 152 -27.71 11.31 -3.97
N SER A 153 -28.47 10.28 -4.34
CA SER A 153 -28.97 9.30 -3.37
C SER A 153 -27.84 8.39 -2.86
N LEU A 154 -27.98 7.91 -1.63
CA LEU A 154 -26.95 7.11 -0.94
C LEU A 154 -26.52 5.87 -1.72
N ILE A 155 -27.49 5.17 -2.35
CA ILE A 155 -27.20 4.00 -3.17
C ILE A 155 -26.39 4.34 -4.43
N LYS A 156 -26.67 5.49 -5.08
CA LYS A 156 -25.88 5.95 -6.22
C LYS A 156 -24.48 6.34 -5.80
N LEU A 157 -24.36 7.02 -4.65
CA LEU A 157 -23.08 7.42 -4.08
C LEU A 157 -22.18 6.21 -3.76
N TYR A 158 -22.77 5.16 -3.16
CA TYR A 158 -22.10 3.88 -2.93
C TYR A 158 -21.57 3.25 -4.22
N VAL A 159 -22.40 3.19 -5.27
CA VAL A 159 -21.98 2.64 -6.57
C VAL A 159 -20.87 3.48 -7.19
N ILE A 160 -20.97 4.81 -7.14
CA ILE A 160 -19.94 5.73 -7.67
C ILE A 160 -18.62 5.50 -6.94
N TYR A 161 -18.62 5.41 -5.61
CA TYR A 161 -17.41 5.17 -4.83
C TYR A 161 -16.72 3.85 -5.24
N ASN A 162 -17.48 2.76 -5.32
CA ASN A 162 -16.98 1.45 -5.79
C ASN A 162 -16.42 1.51 -7.22
N MET A 163 -17.08 2.22 -8.13
CA MET A 163 -16.58 2.38 -9.50
C MET A 163 -15.28 3.18 -9.55
N LEU A 164 -15.17 4.24 -8.74
CA LEU A 164 -13.95 5.04 -8.64
C LEU A 164 -12.78 4.22 -8.09
N GLU A 165 -13.02 3.35 -7.12
CA GLU A 165 -12.01 2.43 -6.58
C GLU A 165 -11.49 1.44 -7.64
N ILE A 166 -12.39 0.88 -8.47
CA ILE A 166 -11.99 0.02 -9.58
C ILE A 166 -11.18 0.80 -10.62
N PHE A 167 -11.57 2.05 -10.91
CA PHE A 167 -10.82 2.90 -11.84
C PHE A 167 -9.46 3.29 -11.29
N ASP A 168 -9.33 3.60 -10.01
CA ASP A 168 -8.03 3.87 -9.36
C ASP A 168 -7.08 2.66 -9.54
N LYS A 169 -7.56 1.44 -9.25
CA LYS A 169 -6.79 0.20 -9.44
C LYS A 169 -6.37 -0.01 -10.91
N LEU A 170 -7.26 0.29 -11.87
CA LEU A 170 -6.96 0.21 -13.30
C LEU A 170 -5.93 1.26 -13.75
N PHE A 171 -6.06 2.50 -13.30
CA PHE A 171 -5.15 3.60 -13.65
C PHE A 171 -3.80 3.49 -12.93
N CYS A 172 -3.73 2.88 -11.76
CA CYS A 172 -2.48 2.51 -11.10
C CYS A 172 -1.67 1.53 -11.96
N SER A 173 -2.30 0.48 -12.48
CA SER A 173 -1.63 -0.50 -13.37
C SER A 173 -1.20 0.14 -14.69
N PHE A 174 -2.14 0.78 -15.40
CA PHE A 174 -1.89 1.37 -16.71
C PHE A 174 -0.89 2.55 -16.68
N GLY A 175 -0.89 3.30 -15.58
CA GLY A 175 -0.05 4.47 -15.39
C GLY A 175 1.43 4.20 -15.31
N GLN A 176 1.80 3.09 -14.69
CA GLN A 176 3.20 2.69 -14.55
C GLN A 176 3.83 2.50 -15.93
N ASP A 177 3.13 1.82 -16.85
CA ASP A 177 3.59 1.57 -18.21
C ASP A 177 3.68 2.86 -19.04
N ILE A 178 2.70 3.77 -18.92
CA ILE A 178 2.71 5.06 -19.63
C ILE A 178 3.89 5.91 -19.18
N LEU A 179 4.03 6.10 -17.87
CA LEU A 179 5.06 6.98 -17.31
C LEU A 179 6.46 6.42 -17.55
N ASP A 180 6.65 5.11 -17.45
CA ASP A 180 7.96 4.47 -17.71
C ASP A 180 8.35 4.57 -19.19
N SER A 181 7.42 4.29 -20.10
CA SER A 181 7.65 4.45 -21.54
C SER A 181 8.00 5.89 -21.90
N PHE A 182 7.33 6.85 -21.24
CA PHE A 182 7.57 8.27 -21.45
C PHE A 182 8.95 8.72 -20.93
N PHE A 183 9.28 8.42 -19.67
CA PHE A 183 10.57 8.82 -19.08
C PHE A 183 11.76 8.10 -19.70
N TYR A 184 11.61 6.83 -20.11
CA TYR A 184 12.64 6.08 -20.82
C TYR A 184 13.04 6.76 -22.13
N LYS A 185 12.06 7.18 -22.93
CA LYS A 185 12.29 7.82 -24.23
C LYS A 185 12.98 9.18 -24.10
N ILE A 186 12.67 9.94 -23.03
CA ILE A 186 13.32 11.23 -22.75
C ILE A 186 14.75 11.05 -22.27
N GLY A 187 15.00 10.06 -21.39
CA GLY A 187 16.34 9.79 -20.88
C GLY A 187 17.29 9.18 -21.92
N GLY A 188 16.78 8.31 -22.80
CA GLY A 188 17.58 7.60 -23.81
C GLY A 188 17.86 8.37 -25.10
N SER A 189 17.34 9.60 -25.25
CA SER A 189 17.54 10.40 -26.46
C SER A 189 18.98 10.91 -26.64
N ASP A 190 19.84 10.86 -25.61
CA ASP A 190 21.23 11.35 -25.68
C ASP A 190 22.28 10.24 -25.98
N ASP A 191 22.00 8.96 -25.71
CA ASP A 191 23.02 7.87 -25.79
C ASP A 191 23.03 7.09 -27.13
N HIS A 192 22.04 7.25 -28.00
CA HIS A 192 21.96 6.49 -29.26
C HIS A 192 22.74 7.09 -30.45
N ALA A 193 23.61 8.07 -30.21
CA ALA A 193 24.47 8.65 -31.26
C ALA A 193 25.74 7.83 -31.56
N GLN A 194 26.06 6.77 -30.79
CA GLN A 194 27.25 5.95 -31.03
C GLN A 194 26.99 4.46 -30.80
N GLY A 195 26.52 3.73 -31.82
CA GLY A 195 26.54 2.27 -31.80
C GLY A 195 25.57 1.57 -32.75
N GLY A 196 26.06 1.21 -33.93
CA GLY A 196 25.77 -0.06 -34.60
C GLY A 196 24.33 -0.34 -35.10
N SER A 197 24.11 -0.05 -36.37
CA SER A 197 23.29 -0.78 -37.36
C SER A 197 22.16 -1.74 -36.91
N SER A 198 20.98 -1.39 -37.41
CA SER A 198 19.92 -2.27 -37.95
C SER A 198 18.75 -2.64 -37.04
N ALA A 199 17.56 -2.51 -37.64
CA ALA A 199 16.24 -2.94 -37.18
C ALA A 199 15.56 -2.15 -36.05
N SER A 200 15.11 -0.93 -36.35
CA SER A 200 13.67 -0.67 -36.51
C SER A 200 13.41 0.77 -36.92
N ARG A 201 13.05 0.96 -38.18
CA ARG A 201 12.48 2.19 -38.71
C ARG A 201 11.04 2.32 -38.20
N THR A 202 10.84 2.48 -36.89
CA THR A 202 9.55 2.97 -36.39
C THR A 202 9.54 4.48 -36.54
N LYS A 203 8.58 4.94 -37.33
CA LYS A 203 8.32 6.34 -37.65
C LYS A 203 8.34 7.16 -36.36
N HIS A 204 8.98 8.32 -36.43
CA HIS A 204 9.05 9.38 -35.43
C HIS A 204 7.65 9.73 -34.85
N LEU A 205 7.14 8.93 -33.92
CA LEU A 205 6.09 9.37 -33.00
C LEU A 205 6.74 10.40 -32.10
N HIS A 206 6.44 11.66 -32.44
CA HIS A 206 7.00 12.87 -31.88
C HIS A 206 6.99 12.77 -30.34
N PRO A 207 8.06 13.14 -29.62
CA PRO A 207 8.11 13.13 -28.14
C PRO A 207 6.92 13.84 -27.49
N ILE A 208 6.32 14.80 -28.22
CA ILE A 208 5.07 15.49 -27.86
C ILE A 208 3.88 14.53 -27.69
N SER A 209 3.73 13.50 -28.53
CA SER A 209 2.60 12.57 -28.44
C SER A 209 2.62 11.78 -27.12
N HIS A 210 3.78 11.28 -26.71
CA HIS A 210 3.92 10.60 -25.42
C HIS A 210 3.71 11.56 -24.23
N PHE A 211 4.13 12.82 -24.35
CA PHE A 211 3.87 13.84 -23.33
C PHE A 211 2.37 14.16 -23.19
N ILE A 212 1.63 14.22 -24.30
CA ILE A 212 0.18 14.42 -24.29
C ILE A 212 -0.51 13.23 -23.61
N ILE A 213 -0.15 12.00 -23.96
CA ILE A 213 -0.71 10.79 -23.34
C ILE A 213 -0.42 10.77 -21.83
N ALA A 214 0.82 11.06 -21.42
CA ALA A 214 1.19 11.14 -20.02
C ALA A 214 0.44 12.25 -19.27
N SER A 215 0.22 13.41 -19.91
CA SER A 215 -0.54 14.52 -19.33
C SER A 215 -2.02 14.18 -19.14
N ILE A 216 -2.65 13.54 -20.14
CA ILE A 216 -4.03 13.07 -20.05
C ILE A 216 -4.16 12.05 -18.93
N TYR A 217 -3.25 11.07 -18.86
CA TYR A 217 -3.23 10.08 -17.79
C TYR A 217 -3.14 10.74 -16.41
N MET A 218 -2.16 11.64 -16.22
CA MET A 218 -1.95 12.34 -14.94
C MET A 218 -3.19 13.12 -14.51
N PHE A 219 -3.81 13.84 -15.43
CA PHE A 219 -5.03 14.60 -15.15
C PHE A 219 -6.22 13.68 -14.83
N MET A 220 -6.47 12.65 -15.65
CA MET A 220 -7.58 11.71 -15.43
C MET A 220 -7.43 10.95 -14.10
N HIS A 221 -6.24 10.46 -13.78
CA HIS A 221 -6.00 9.76 -12.53
C HIS A 221 -6.15 10.68 -11.31
N SER A 222 -5.58 11.89 -11.38
CA SER A 222 -5.74 12.87 -10.29
C SER A 222 -7.21 13.28 -10.11
N MET A 223 -7.99 13.33 -11.20
CA MET A 223 -9.44 13.55 -11.13
C MET A 223 -10.17 12.39 -10.44
N ILE A 224 -9.81 11.13 -10.70
CA ILE A 224 -10.38 9.97 -10.00
C ILE A 224 -10.12 10.10 -8.49
N LEU A 225 -8.87 10.37 -8.09
CA LEU A 225 -8.50 10.57 -6.68
C LEU A 225 -9.24 11.77 -6.07
N PHE A 226 -9.42 12.85 -6.83
CA PHE A 226 -10.19 14.02 -6.38
C PHE A 226 -11.66 13.69 -6.15
N TYR A 227 -12.29 12.93 -7.05
CA TYR A 227 -13.68 12.47 -6.88
C TYR A 227 -13.82 11.52 -5.69
N GLN A 228 -12.85 10.63 -5.44
CA GLN A 228 -12.83 9.78 -4.25
C GLN A 228 -12.76 10.63 -2.98
N LEU A 229 -11.86 11.61 -2.92
CA LEU A 229 -11.73 12.55 -1.81
C LEU A 229 -13.04 13.32 -1.54
N VAL A 230 -13.64 13.89 -2.59
CA VAL A 230 -14.91 14.64 -2.47
C VAL A 230 -16.04 13.72 -2.01
N THR A 231 -16.11 12.49 -2.53
CA THR A 231 -17.12 11.50 -2.14
C THR A 231 -16.97 11.11 -0.68
N LEU A 232 -15.74 10.84 -0.24
CA LEU A 232 -15.45 10.52 1.16
C LEU A 232 -15.75 11.72 2.08
N ASN A 233 -15.43 12.95 1.66
CA ASN A 233 -15.76 14.16 2.39
C ASN A 233 -17.28 14.35 2.57
N VAL A 234 -18.05 14.18 1.48
CA VAL A 234 -19.52 14.23 1.53
C VAL A 234 -20.06 13.14 2.43
N ALA A 235 -19.52 11.92 2.36
CA ALA A 235 -19.96 10.81 3.19
C ALA A 235 -19.73 11.13 4.68
N ILE A 236 -18.53 11.59 5.05
CA ILE A 236 -18.17 11.94 6.43
C ILE A 236 -19.04 13.08 6.97
N ASN A 237 -19.28 14.11 6.15
CA ASN A 237 -20.07 15.28 6.54
C ASN A 237 -21.58 15.08 6.35
N SER A 238 -22.02 13.93 5.82
CA SER A 238 -23.44 13.57 5.76
C SER A 238 -23.86 13.01 7.12
N TYR A 239 -24.53 13.84 7.92
CA TYR A 239 -24.93 13.62 9.32
C TYR A 239 -25.90 12.43 9.57
N HIS A 240 -25.93 11.39 8.75
CA HIS A 240 -26.85 10.27 8.88
C HIS A 240 -26.10 8.93 8.91
N ASN A 241 -26.77 7.88 9.42
CA ASN A 241 -26.31 6.48 9.44
C ASN A 241 -25.83 5.94 8.08
N SER A 242 -26.05 6.71 7.01
CA SER A 242 -25.55 6.44 5.67
C SER A 242 -24.04 6.22 5.59
N LEU A 243 -23.19 6.95 6.32
CA LEU A 243 -21.74 6.75 6.23
C LEU A 243 -21.37 5.34 6.71
N LEU A 244 -21.83 4.99 7.91
CA LEU A 244 -21.57 3.69 8.52
C LEU A 244 -22.19 2.56 7.69
N THR A 245 -23.38 2.77 7.12
CA THR A 245 -24.00 1.81 6.19
C THR A 245 -23.23 1.67 4.88
N MET A 246 -22.71 2.76 4.31
CA MET A 246 -21.91 2.74 3.09
C MET A 246 -20.57 2.03 3.32
N LEU A 247 -19.86 2.39 4.38
CA LEU A 247 -18.60 1.74 4.78
C LEU A 247 -18.84 0.27 5.07
N LEU A 248 -19.75 -0.11 5.98
CA LEU A 248 -20.01 -1.52 6.29
C LEU A 248 -20.45 -2.33 5.06
N SER A 249 -21.26 -1.75 4.17
CA SER A 249 -21.65 -2.45 2.93
C SER A 249 -20.46 -2.69 2.01
N ASN A 250 -19.53 -1.72 1.90
CA ASN A 250 -18.35 -1.87 1.06
C ASN A 250 -17.44 -2.97 1.61
N GLN A 251 -17.16 -2.89 2.91
CA GLN A 251 -16.31 -3.83 3.62
C GLN A 251 -16.87 -5.26 3.60
N PHE A 252 -18.21 -5.43 3.61
CA PHE A 252 -18.82 -6.76 3.48
C PHE A 252 -18.69 -7.36 2.07
N VAL A 253 -18.79 -6.52 1.02
CA VAL A 253 -18.58 -6.97 -0.37
C VAL A 253 -17.11 -7.39 -0.57
N GLU A 254 -16.19 -6.62 -0.01
CA GLU A 254 -14.76 -6.90 -0.09
C GLU A 254 -14.37 -8.18 0.66
N ILE A 255 -14.85 -8.34 1.90
CA ILE A 255 -14.70 -9.57 2.68
C ILE A 255 -15.27 -10.75 1.89
N LYS A 256 -16.48 -10.64 1.34
CA LYS A 256 -17.11 -11.72 0.57
C LYS A 256 -16.31 -12.09 -0.68
N SER A 257 -15.81 -11.11 -1.45
CA SER A 257 -15.08 -11.36 -2.69
C SER A 257 -13.75 -12.08 -2.45
N ASN A 258 -13.06 -11.74 -1.36
CA ASN A 258 -11.73 -12.25 -1.08
C ASN A 258 -11.75 -13.53 -0.22
N VAL A 259 -12.60 -13.64 0.79
CA VAL A 259 -12.51 -14.74 1.78
C VAL A 259 -12.77 -16.14 1.20
N PHE A 260 -13.62 -16.24 0.17
CA PHE A 260 -13.93 -17.54 -0.46
C PHE A 260 -12.99 -17.91 -1.61
N LYS A 261 -12.03 -17.04 -1.93
CA LYS A 261 -11.06 -17.27 -3.01
C LYS A 261 -9.87 -18.06 -2.48
N ARG A 262 -9.40 -19.02 -3.29
CA ARG A 262 -8.14 -19.70 -3.04
C ARG A 262 -6.98 -18.76 -3.36
N PHE A 263 -6.16 -18.46 -2.36
CA PHE A 263 -4.99 -17.59 -2.49
C PHE A 263 -3.71 -18.42 -2.45
N GLU A 264 -2.87 -18.20 -3.45
CA GLU A 264 -1.45 -18.56 -3.41
C GLU A 264 -0.68 -17.49 -2.62
N LYS A 265 0.55 -17.81 -2.19
CA LYS A 265 1.34 -16.88 -1.35
C LYS A 265 1.67 -15.60 -2.12
N GLU A 266 1.95 -15.71 -3.40
CA GLU A 266 2.26 -14.61 -4.30
C GLU A 266 1.04 -13.69 -4.49
N ASN A 267 -0.14 -14.28 -4.67
CA ASN A 267 -1.40 -13.54 -4.79
C ASN A 267 -1.77 -12.85 -3.47
N LEU A 268 -1.52 -13.52 -2.33
CA LEU A 268 -1.69 -12.92 -1.01
C LEU A 268 -0.73 -11.75 -0.81
N PHE A 269 0.52 -11.85 -1.26
CA PHE A 269 1.49 -10.75 -1.18
C PHE A 269 1.03 -9.52 -1.97
N GLN A 270 0.55 -9.70 -3.21
CA GLN A 270 0.02 -8.60 -4.03
C GLN A 270 -1.21 -7.94 -3.40
N LEU A 271 -2.15 -8.74 -2.88
CA LEU A 271 -3.31 -8.22 -2.13
C LEU A 271 -2.85 -7.39 -0.94
N THR A 272 -1.92 -7.93 -0.14
CA THR A 272 -1.38 -7.26 1.04
C THR A 272 -0.69 -5.93 0.68
N CYS A 273 0.04 -5.87 -0.44
CA CYS A 273 0.66 -4.63 -0.92
C CYS A 273 -0.38 -3.59 -1.35
N ALA A 274 -1.44 -4.02 -2.04
CA ALA A 274 -2.53 -3.15 -2.44
C ALA A 274 -3.26 -2.57 -1.21
N ASP A 275 -3.54 -3.39 -0.20
CA ASP A 275 -4.19 -2.96 1.05
C ASP A 275 -3.34 -1.92 1.81
N ILE A 276 -2.01 -2.06 1.81
CA ILE A 276 -1.10 -1.07 2.39
C ILE A 276 -1.19 0.27 1.65
N VAL A 277 -1.23 0.25 0.32
CA VAL A 277 -1.38 1.46 -0.50
C VAL A 277 -2.73 2.11 -0.27
N GLU A 278 -3.80 1.31 -0.22
CA GLU A 278 -5.16 1.78 0.03
C GLU A 278 -5.28 2.45 1.41
N ARG A 279 -4.74 1.83 2.47
CA ARG A 279 -4.66 2.47 3.80
C ARG A 279 -3.88 3.78 3.78
N PHE A 280 -2.75 3.82 3.09
CA PHE A 280 -1.94 5.04 2.99
C PHE A 280 -2.70 6.16 2.27
N GLN A 281 -3.35 5.86 1.14
CA GLN A 281 -4.20 6.82 0.40
C GLN A 281 -5.37 7.30 1.27
N LEU A 282 -6.04 6.38 1.98
CA LEU A 282 -7.11 6.73 2.92
C LEU A 282 -6.61 7.67 4.01
N THR A 283 -5.42 7.43 4.60
CA THR A 283 -4.82 8.35 5.57
C THR A 283 -4.60 9.74 4.98
N VAL A 284 -4.07 9.84 3.75
CA VAL A 284 -3.89 11.14 3.07
C VAL A 284 -5.24 11.84 2.87
N PHE A 285 -6.27 11.14 2.40
CA PHE A 285 -7.61 11.73 2.22
C PHE A 285 -8.22 12.20 3.53
N LEU A 286 -8.13 11.38 4.59
CA LEU A 286 -8.65 11.74 5.90
C LEU A 286 -7.92 12.94 6.50
N VAL A 287 -6.60 13.10 6.27
CA VAL A 287 -5.85 14.30 6.69
C VAL A 287 -6.34 15.55 5.95
N ILE A 288 -6.56 15.46 4.63
CA ILE A 288 -7.11 16.59 3.85
C ILE A 288 -8.52 16.96 4.35
N ILE A 289 -9.38 15.96 4.59
CA ILE A 289 -10.74 16.17 5.11
C ILE A 289 -10.69 16.76 6.52
N ALA A 290 -9.81 16.28 7.38
CA ALA A 290 -9.61 16.83 8.72
C ALA A 290 -9.23 18.32 8.64
N ILE A 291 -8.24 18.68 7.81
CA ILE A 291 -7.81 20.06 7.61
C ILE A 291 -8.98 20.92 7.09
N ARG A 292 -9.75 20.43 6.10
CA ARG A 292 -10.95 21.13 5.59
C ARG A 292 -11.99 21.36 6.69
N ASN A 293 -12.27 20.33 7.49
CA ASN A 293 -13.21 20.40 8.60
C ASN A 293 -12.74 21.39 9.69
N VAL A 294 -11.43 21.51 9.96
CA VAL A 294 -10.89 22.54 10.86
C VAL A 294 -11.14 23.95 10.33
N VAL A 295 -10.93 24.17 9.04
CA VAL A 295 -11.14 25.49 8.40
C VAL A 295 -12.62 25.87 8.40
N GLU A 296 -13.52 24.93 8.10
CA GLU A 296 -14.98 25.15 8.15
C GLU A 296 -15.49 25.46 9.57
N LEU A 297 -14.95 24.75 10.58
CA LEU A 297 -15.31 24.95 11.99
C LEU A 297 -14.87 26.32 12.52
N SER A 298 -13.75 26.86 12.02
CA SER A 298 -13.22 28.16 12.44
C SER A 298 -14.12 29.34 12.02
N GLY A 299 -15.03 29.15 11.06
CA GLY A 299 -15.94 30.17 10.54
C GLY A 299 -17.34 30.20 11.16
N THR A 300 -17.68 29.30 12.09
CA THR A 300 -19.04 29.19 12.65
C THR A 300 -19.04 29.14 14.19
N THR A 301 -19.98 29.82 14.84
CA THR A 301 -20.28 29.64 16.28
C THR A 301 -21.08 28.37 16.49
N MET A 302 -20.60 27.52 17.39
CA MET A 302 -20.86 26.07 17.49
C MET A 302 -22.30 25.68 17.86
N SER A 303 -22.87 24.73 17.12
CA SER A 303 -23.83 23.74 17.64
C SER A 303 -23.25 22.34 17.46
N SER A 304 -23.05 21.62 18.56
CA SER A 304 -22.57 20.24 18.60
C SER A 304 -23.66 19.27 18.17
N SER A 305 -23.73 18.94 16.88
CA SER A 305 -24.69 17.97 16.37
C SER A 305 -23.99 16.92 15.49
N LEU A 306 -23.18 16.05 16.10
CA LEU A 306 -22.84 14.80 15.43
C LEU A 306 -24.03 13.82 15.51
N PRO A 307 -24.15 12.89 14.55
CA PRO A 307 -25.22 11.88 14.55
C PRO A 307 -25.06 10.91 15.72
N ALA A 308 -26.16 10.48 16.32
CA ALA A 308 -26.20 9.56 17.47
C ALA A 308 -25.57 8.16 17.22
N SER A 309 -25.19 7.85 15.98
CA SER A 309 -24.52 6.59 15.61
C SER A 309 -23.01 6.57 15.85
N PHE A 310 -22.39 7.73 16.03
CA PHE A 310 -21.03 7.78 16.53
C PHE A 310 -21.08 7.63 18.04
N PHE A 311 -20.75 6.43 18.53
CA PHE A 311 -20.47 6.26 19.95
C PHE A 311 -19.40 7.29 20.33
N PRO A 312 -19.58 8.08 21.41
CA PRO A 312 -18.59 9.07 21.82
C PRO A 312 -17.33 8.36 22.30
N LEU A 313 -16.43 8.06 21.37
CA LEU A 313 -15.18 7.35 21.61
C LEU A 313 -14.18 8.23 22.40
N LEU A 314 -14.31 9.56 22.27
CA LEU A 314 -13.46 10.54 22.93
C LEU A 314 -14.26 11.40 23.94
N PRO A 315 -13.64 11.82 25.06
CA PRO A 315 -14.28 12.70 26.03
C PRO A 315 -14.76 14.00 25.37
N THR A 316 -15.99 14.41 25.68
CA THR A 316 -16.69 15.60 25.16
C THR A 316 -16.02 16.94 25.51
N GLY A 317 -14.82 16.92 26.10
CA GLY A 317 -14.13 18.08 26.67
C GLY A 317 -13.64 19.11 25.64
N SER A 318 -13.57 18.77 24.34
CA SER A 318 -13.40 19.76 23.29
C SER A 318 -14.24 19.42 22.06
N ILE A 319 -15.06 20.38 21.65
CA ILE A 319 -15.93 20.31 20.47
C ILE A 319 -15.11 20.06 19.20
N PHE A 320 -13.87 20.55 19.17
CA PHE A 320 -12.91 20.32 18.09
C PHE A 320 -12.52 18.84 17.95
N LEU A 321 -12.05 18.19 19.03
CA LEU A 321 -11.69 16.78 18.98
C LEU A 321 -12.91 15.93 18.64
N TYR A 322 -14.08 16.30 19.17
CA TYR A 322 -15.30 15.55 18.90
C TYR A 322 -15.72 15.64 17.42
N ASN A 323 -15.82 16.85 16.85
CA ASN A 323 -16.34 17.04 15.49
C ASN A 323 -15.35 16.69 14.38
N VAL A 324 -14.04 16.90 14.59
CA VAL A 324 -13.03 16.70 13.53
C VAL A 324 -12.39 15.32 13.63
N LEU A 325 -11.99 14.89 14.82
CA LEU A 325 -11.15 13.71 14.99
C LEU A 325 -11.96 12.40 15.08
N THR A 326 -13.15 12.43 15.69
CA THR A 326 -14.02 11.24 15.81
C THR A 326 -14.33 10.57 14.47
N PRO A 327 -14.82 11.28 13.42
CA PRO A 327 -15.13 10.63 12.15
C PRO A 327 -13.88 10.04 11.46
N VAL A 328 -12.74 10.74 11.56
CA VAL A 328 -11.46 10.29 11.00
C VAL A 328 -10.99 9.00 11.67
N ILE A 329 -10.98 8.95 13.00
CA ILE A 329 -10.59 7.76 13.76
C ILE A 329 -11.56 6.61 13.47
N LEU A 330 -12.86 6.87 13.39
CA LEU A 330 -13.84 5.82 13.14
C LEU A 330 -13.67 5.21 11.74
N VAL A 331 -13.55 6.04 10.70
CA VAL A 331 -13.37 5.54 9.33
C VAL A 331 -12.07 4.74 9.23
N PHE A 332 -10.96 5.27 9.74
CA PHE A 332 -9.68 4.57 9.73
C PHE A 332 -9.71 3.28 10.56
N GLY A 333 -10.32 3.30 11.75
CA GLY A 333 -10.44 2.13 12.62
C GLY A 333 -11.32 1.02 12.03
N CYS A 334 -12.40 1.40 11.31
CA CYS A 334 -13.21 0.45 10.56
C CYS A 334 -12.41 -0.23 9.45
N GLU A 335 -11.58 0.52 8.72
CA GLU A 335 -10.68 -0.03 7.70
C GLU A 335 -9.71 -1.04 8.32
N MET A 336 -9.04 -0.66 9.42
CA MET A 336 -8.12 -1.55 10.13
C MET A 336 -8.78 -2.86 10.57
N LEU A 337 -9.97 -2.77 11.16
CA LEU A 337 -10.72 -3.92 11.64
C LEU A 337 -11.11 -4.85 10.48
N VAL A 338 -11.51 -4.29 9.34
CA VAL A 338 -11.94 -5.08 8.19
C VAL A 338 -10.77 -5.80 7.56
N ASP A 339 -9.62 -5.15 7.41
CA ASP A 339 -8.41 -5.82 6.96
C ASP A 339 -7.95 -6.93 7.90
N TRP A 340 -7.99 -6.70 9.22
CA TRP A 340 -7.66 -7.75 10.19
C TRP A 340 -8.57 -8.96 10.01
N LEU A 341 -9.88 -8.75 9.84
CA LEU A 341 -10.83 -9.82 9.56
C LEU A 341 -10.55 -10.49 8.20
N LYS A 342 -10.38 -9.70 7.14
CA LYS A 342 -10.08 -10.14 5.77
C LYS A 342 -8.88 -11.09 5.77
N HIS A 343 -7.76 -10.67 6.34
CA HIS A 343 -6.55 -11.48 6.39
C HIS A 343 -6.64 -12.67 7.35
N ALA A 344 -7.32 -12.54 8.49
CA ALA A 344 -7.55 -13.65 9.41
C ALA A 344 -8.40 -14.75 8.76
N PHE A 345 -9.41 -14.38 7.96
CA PHE A 345 -10.20 -15.35 7.22
C PHE A 345 -9.44 -15.94 6.02
N ILE A 346 -8.75 -15.13 5.22
CA ILE A 346 -7.97 -15.63 4.07
C ILE A 346 -6.91 -16.65 4.52
N THR A 347 -6.16 -16.35 5.58
CA THR A 347 -5.15 -17.28 6.13
C THR A 347 -5.77 -18.55 6.70
N LYS A 348 -6.93 -18.44 7.36
CA LYS A 348 -7.68 -19.60 7.88
C LYS A 348 -8.19 -20.51 6.76
N PHE A 349 -8.81 -19.97 5.72
CA PHE A 349 -9.36 -20.75 4.60
C PHE A 349 -8.28 -21.36 3.71
N ASN A 350 -7.13 -20.69 3.56
CA ASN A 350 -6.02 -21.17 2.73
C ASN A 350 -4.95 -21.95 3.52
N HIS A 351 -5.17 -22.18 4.82
CA HIS A 351 -4.21 -22.87 5.71
C HIS A 351 -2.79 -22.25 5.70
N ILE A 352 -2.72 -20.93 5.64
CA ILE A 352 -1.46 -20.17 5.63
C ILE A 352 -1.12 -19.74 7.06
N ARG A 353 0.12 -19.99 7.50
CA ARG A 353 0.60 -19.56 8.82
C ARG A 353 0.84 -18.04 8.85
N PRO A 354 0.55 -17.35 9.97
CA PRO A 354 0.77 -15.90 10.10
C PRO A 354 2.22 -15.44 9.85
N THR A 355 3.20 -16.32 10.06
CA THR A 355 4.63 -16.07 9.82
C THR A 355 4.95 -15.68 8.36
N VAL A 356 4.02 -15.91 7.43
CA VAL A 356 4.18 -15.48 6.03
C VAL A 356 4.33 -13.95 5.90
N TYR A 357 3.67 -13.17 6.78
CA TYR A 357 3.72 -11.71 6.73
C TYR A 357 5.12 -11.18 7.10
N GLN A 358 5.84 -11.85 8.00
CA GLN A 358 7.25 -11.53 8.28
C GLN A 358 8.12 -11.71 7.05
N ARG A 359 7.93 -12.81 6.31
CA ARG A 359 8.63 -13.05 5.04
C ARG A 359 8.30 -12.00 3.98
N TYR A 360 7.07 -11.49 3.95
CA TYR A 360 6.71 -10.38 3.07
C TYR A 360 7.44 -9.08 3.45
N ALA A 361 7.60 -8.79 4.74
CA ALA A 361 8.40 -7.67 5.21
C ALA A 361 9.89 -7.83 4.84
N GLU A 362 10.43 -9.05 4.93
CA GLU A 362 11.79 -9.37 4.46
C GLU A 362 11.95 -9.15 2.95
N ILE A 363 10.94 -9.48 2.13
CA ILE A 363 10.97 -9.23 0.69
C ILE A 363 11.00 -7.73 0.41
N LEU A 364 10.11 -6.96 1.04
CA LEU A 364 10.06 -5.50 0.86
C LEU A 364 11.35 -4.81 1.35
N SER A 365 11.90 -5.23 2.49
CA SER A 365 13.17 -4.68 3.00
C SER A 365 14.34 -5.04 2.10
N ARG A 366 14.38 -6.27 1.57
CA ARG A 366 15.37 -6.64 0.57
C ARG A 366 15.26 -5.80 -0.71
N ASP A 367 14.05 -5.52 -1.19
CA ASP A 367 13.87 -4.68 -2.38
C ASP A 367 14.39 -3.25 -2.16
N LEU A 368 14.25 -2.70 -0.95
CA LEU A 368 14.81 -1.40 -0.58
C LEU A 368 16.35 -1.44 -0.55
N VAL A 369 16.95 -2.47 0.08
CA VAL A 369 18.41 -2.57 0.28
C VAL A 369 19.15 -2.97 -0.99
N VAL A 370 18.64 -3.95 -1.75
CA VAL A 370 19.27 -4.38 -3.01
C VAL A 370 19.27 -3.25 -4.03
N GLY A 371 18.24 -2.39 -4.01
CA GLY A 371 18.28 -1.13 -4.76
C GLY A 371 19.51 -0.30 -4.40
N ALA A 372 19.74 -0.09 -3.10
CA ALA A 372 20.84 0.73 -2.59
C ALA A 372 22.24 0.14 -2.89
N ASP A 373 22.42 -1.17 -2.71
CA ASP A 373 23.72 -1.86 -2.90
C ASP A 373 24.12 -1.96 -4.39
N ALA A 374 23.15 -2.18 -5.28
CA ALA A 374 23.41 -2.17 -6.73
C ALA A 374 23.92 -0.81 -7.23
N GLY A 375 23.58 0.28 -6.54
CA GLY A 375 24.11 1.62 -6.79
C GLY A 375 25.53 1.86 -6.24
N ALA A 376 25.98 1.08 -5.26
CA ALA A 376 27.29 1.21 -4.61
C ALA A 376 28.38 0.32 -5.24
N ALA A 377 28.00 -0.81 -5.83
CA ALA A 377 28.95 -1.85 -6.28
C ALA A 377 29.41 -1.77 -7.75
N GLN A 378 29.02 -0.76 -8.54
CA GLN A 378 29.47 -0.65 -9.94
C GLN A 378 30.76 0.19 -10.09
N PRO A 379 31.85 -0.38 -10.65
CA PRO A 379 33.05 0.38 -10.96
C PRO A 379 32.78 1.37 -12.09
N SER A 380 33.42 2.54 -11.99
CA SER A 380 33.51 3.59 -13.01
C SER A 380 33.74 3.02 -14.41
N GLY A 381 32.72 2.98 -15.28
CA GLY A 381 32.93 2.51 -16.65
C GLY A 381 31.73 2.56 -17.58
N GLN A 382 30.59 1.95 -17.25
CA GLN A 382 29.52 1.79 -18.24
C GLN A 382 28.20 1.42 -17.56
N ALA A 383 27.36 2.44 -17.32
CA ALA A 383 25.90 2.42 -17.20
C ALA A 383 25.46 3.54 -16.27
N THR A 384 25.23 4.73 -16.82
CA THR A 384 24.63 5.89 -16.15
C THR A 384 23.13 5.67 -15.92
N ARG A 385 22.74 4.53 -15.32
CA ARG A 385 21.35 4.14 -15.14
C ARG A 385 20.82 4.75 -13.83
N TRP A 386 20.12 5.87 -13.94
CA TRP A 386 19.21 6.45 -12.92
C TRP A 386 19.69 6.35 -11.47
N ARG A 387 20.66 7.18 -11.12
CA ARG A 387 21.18 7.28 -9.75
C ARG A 387 20.16 7.99 -8.85
N PHE A 388 19.09 7.30 -8.48
CA PHE A 388 18.32 7.64 -7.29
C PHE A 388 19.09 7.10 -6.09
N ILE A 389 19.47 7.98 -5.17
CA ILE A 389 20.03 7.58 -3.87
C ILE A 389 18.92 6.91 -3.02
N ASP A 390 17.66 7.26 -3.29
CA ASP A 390 16.48 6.70 -2.63
C ASP A 390 15.71 5.74 -3.56
N HIS A 391 15.65 4.46 -3.17
CA HIS A 391 14.96 3.40 -3.94
C HIS A 391 13.51 3.19 -3.52
N SER A 392 13.09 3.83 -2.44
CA SER A 392 11.71 3.81 -1.93
C SER A 392 10.65 4.14 -3.00
N PRO A 393 10.85 5.10 -3.93
CA PRO A 393 9.91 5.33 -5.03
C PRO A 393 9.70 4.13 -5.97
N VAL A 394 10.73 3.29 -6.15
CA VAL A 394 10.65 2.08 -6.99
C VAL A 394 9.86 1.00 -6.27
N VAL A 395 10.08 0.82 -4.97
CA VAL A 395 9.37 -0.17 -4.16
C VAL A 395 7.90 0.23 -3.97
N ALA A 396 7.63 1.50 -3.66
CA ALA A 396 6.28 2.04 -3.58
C ALA A 396 5.50 1.85 -4.89
N ARG A 397 6.16 2.03 -6.04
CA ARG A 397 5.57 1.75 -7.34
C ARG A 397 5.24 0.27 -7.53
N ARG A 398 6.12 -0.64 -7.11
CA ARG A 398 5.83 -2.09 -7.12
C ARG A 398 4.61 -2.44 -6.26
N MET A 399 4.40 -1.73 -5.15
CA MET A 399 3.21 -1.91 -4.31
C MET A 399 1.93 -1.34 -4.95
N GLY A 400 2.04 -0.54 -6.01
CA GLY A 400 0.91 0.05 -6.72
C GLY A 400 0.68 1.53 -6.43
N LEU A 401 1.52 2.20 -5.62
CA LEU A 401 1.31 3.58 -5.25
C LEU A 401 1.56 4.54 -6.41
N ALA A 402 0.51 5.22 -6.86
CA ALA A 402 0.59 6.30 -7.84
C ALA A 402 0.97 7.65 -7.17
N THR A 403 2.24 7.80 -6.80
CA THR A 403 2.71 8.99 -6.04
C THR A 403 2.58 10.31 -6.78
N LEU A 404 2.76 10.35 -8.11
CA LEU A 404 2.66 11.60 -8.87
C LEU A 404 1.21 12.12 -8.92
N PRO A 405 0.18 11.35 -9.33
CA PRO A 405 -1.21 11.80 -9.26
C PRO A 405 -1.66 12.19 -7.85
N LEU A 406 -1.30 11.38 -6.83
CA LEU A 406 -1.62 11.69 -5.44
C LEU A 406 -0.93 12.97 -4.96
N GLY A 407 0.32 13.19 -5.36
CA GLY A 407 1.06 14.42 -5.09
C GLY A 407 0.45 15.65 -5.78
N CYS A 408 -0.01 15.51 -7.03
CA CYS A 408 -0.73 16.58 -7.75
C CYS A 408 -2.03 16.95 -7.05
N LEU A 409 -2.80 15.96 -6.58
CA LEU A 409 -4.01 16.20 -5.80
C LEU A 409 -3.69 17.02 -4.54
N VAL A 410 -2.73 16.58 -3.74
CA VAL A 410 -2.37 17.27 -2.49
C VAL A 410 -1.77 18.65 -2.75
N GLY A 411 -0.98 18.82 -3.81
CA GLY A 411 -0.44 20.13 -4.19
C GLY A 411 -1.47 21.11 -4.77
N ALA A 412 -2.61 20.62 -5.24
CA ALA A 412 -3.68 21.44 -5.80
C ALA A 412 -4.80 21.78 -4.78
N MET A 413 -4.94 20.98 -3.71
CA MET A 413 -5.91 21.19 -2.62
C MET A 413 -5.41 22.20 -1.60
#